data_AF-K0Z6T5-F1
#
_entry.id   AF-K0Z6T5-F1
#
_cell.length_a   1.000
_cell.length_b   1.000
_cell.length_c   1.000
_cell.angle_alpha   90.00
_cell.angle_beta   90.00
_cell.angle_gamma   90.00
#
_symmetry.space_group_name_H-M   'P 1'
#
loop_
_entity.id
_entity.type
_entity.pdbx_description
1 polymer ?
#
loop_
_entity_poly.entity_id
_entity_poly.type
_entity_poly.pdbx_seq_one_letter_code
_entity_poly.pdbx_strand_id
1 'polypeptide(L)' 'MKDILNFLKEALENIGIEKEEINNSSSLSDFDLDSTEKVDLSLAIKQEYFVEVALEDDKQSLIDLSNEIYSKKEK' A
#
# COMPACT_ATOMS: atom_id res chain seq x y z
N MET A 1 8.91 -5.11 -8.58
CA MET A 1 8.24 -5.76 -7.41
C MET A 1 8.86 -5.34 -6.09
N LYS A 2 10.17 -5.56 -5.85
CA LYS A 2 10.79 -5.18 -4.56
C LYS A 2 10.68 -3.68 -4.24
N ASP A 3 10.76 -2.82 -5.25
CA ASP A 3 10.69 -1.37 -5.07
C ASP A 3 9.30 -0.90 -4.62
N ILE A 4 8.23 -1.50 -5.17
CA ILE A 4 6.84 -1.16 -4.80
C ILE A 4 6.54 -1.61 -3.37
N LEU A 5 6.97 -2.82 -2.99
CA LEU A 5 6.82 -3.27 -1.61
C LEU A 5 7.58 -2.37 -0.64
N ASN A 6 8.83 -2.00 -0.93
CA ASN A 6 9.58 -1.08 -0.09
C ASN A 6 8.88 0.29 0.02
N PHE A 7 8.40 0.83 -1.10
CA PHE A 7 7.64 2.07 -1.11
C PHE A 7 6.38 1.99 -0.23
N LEU A 8 5.62 0.90 -0.34
CA LEU A 8 4.42 0.71 0.49
C LEU A 8 4.76 0.64 1.97
N LYS A 9 5.89 0.00 2.33
CA LYS A 9 6.37 0.00 3.72
C LYS A 9 6.72 1.41 4.17
N GLU A 10 7.48 2.15 3.39
CA GLU A 10 7.86 3.51 3.73
C GLU A 10 6.63 4.43 3.81
N ALA A 11 5.63 4.25 2.95
CA ALA A 11 4.39 4.99 3.00
C ALA A 11 3.59 4.67 4.27
N LEU A 12 3.47 3.39 4.65
CA LEU A 12 2.84 2.98 5.91
C LEU A 12 3.59 3.51 7.14
N GLU A 13 4.93 3.48 7.12
CA GLU A 13 5.75 4.07 8.19
C GLU A 13 5.53 5.59 8.31
N ASN A 14 5.41 6.30 7.19
CA ASN A 14 5.15 7.75 7.19
C ASN A 14 3.75 8.10 7.72
N ILE A 15 2.79 7.17 7.60
CA ILE A 15 1.43 7.33 8.11
C ILE A 15 1.36 7.04 9.62
N GLY A 16 2.35 6.36 10.18
CA GLY A 16 2.46 6.09 11.62
C GLY A 16 2.42 4.61 12.00
N ILE A 17 2.39 3.70 11.02
CA ILE A 17 2.47 2.26 11.28
C ILE A 17 3.91 1.89 11.66
N GLU A 18 4.09 1.17 12.76
CA GLU A 18 5.42 0.73 13.17
C GLU A 18 5.98 -0.33 12.22
N LYS A 19 7.26 -0.20 11.87
CA LYS A 19 7.97 -1.08 10.94
C LYS A 19 7.91 -2.57 11.34
N GLU A 20 7.76 -2.85 12.62
CA GLU A 20 7.63 -4.21 13.18
C GLU A 20 6.27 -4.84 12.87
N GLU A 21 5.21 -4.04 12.68
CA GLU A 21 3.89 -4.52 12.31
C GLU A 21 3.74 -4.72 10.79
N ILE A 22 4.61 -4.07 9.99
CA ILE A 22 4.56 -4.11 8.53
C ILE A 22 5.17 -5.40 7.97
N ASN A 23 4.33 -6.42 7.85
CA ASN A 23 4.66 -7.66 7.14
C ASN A 23 4.07 -7.66 5.72
N ASN A 24 4.80 -8.24 4.76
CA ASN A 24 4.38 -8.31 3.36
C ASN A 24 3.07 -9.08 3.18
N SER A 25 2.82 -10.07 4.04
CA SER A 25 1.59 -10.87 4.06
C SER A 25 0.49 -10.28 4.94
N SER A 26 0.74 -9.19 5.66
CA SER A 26 -0.30 -8.51 6.43
C SER A 26 -1.31 -7.89 5.48
N SER A 27 -2.57 -7.96 5.91
CA SER A 27 -3.71 -7.37 5.22
C SER A 27 -3.80 -5.89 5.56
N LEU A 28 -4.45 -5.09 4.71
CA LEU A 28 -4.77 -3.70 5.04
C LEU A 28 -5.61 -3.60 6.33
N SER A 29 -6.43 -4.62 6.62
CA SER A 29 -7.15 -4.76 7.91
C SER A 29 -6.23 -4.81 9.12
N ASP A 30 -5.06 -5.45 9.01
CA ASP A 30 -4.15 -5.65 10.15
C ASP A 30 -3.50 -4.33 10.59
N PHE A 31 -3.53 -3.32 9.72
CA PHE A 31 -2.99 -1.99 9.98
C PHE A 31 -4.03 -1.00 10.52
N ASP A 32 -5.30 -1.41 10.63
CA ASP A 32 -6.41 -0.57 11.10
C ASP A 32 -6.42 0.84 10.47
N LEU A 33 -6.10 0.92 9.16
CA LEU A 33 -5.92 2.19 8.47
C LEU A 33 -7.22 2.99 8.42
N ASP A 34 -7.16 4.23 8.91
CA ASP A 34 -8.26 5.18 8.82
C ASP A 34 -8.55 5.59 7.37
N SER A 35 -9.75 6.13 7.14
CA SER A 35 -10.15 6.55 5.78
C SER A 35 -9.20 7.60 5.18
N THR A 36 -8.64 8.47 6.01
CA THR A 36 -7.62 9.47 5.60
C THR A 36 -6.33 8.79 5.17
N GLU A 37 -5.87 7.83 5.97
CA GLU A 37 -4.62 7.09 5.75
C GLU A 37 -4.66 6.26 4.47
N LYS A 38 -5.80 5.62 4.20
CA LYS A 38 -6.06 4.94 2.92
C LYS A 38 -5.98 5.93 1.75
N VAL A 39 -6.56 7.11 1.88
CA VAL A 39 -6.49 8.13 0.83
C VAL A 39 -5.05 8.62 0.63
N ASP A 40 -4.31 8.89 1.69
CA ASP A 40 -2.90 9.30 1.63
C ASP A 40 -2.02 8.23 0.98
N LEU A 41 -2.21 6.95 1.33
CA LEU A 41 -1.49 5.84 0.72
C LEU A 41 -1.80 5.73 -0.79
N SER A 42 -3.07 5.77 -1.17
CA SER A 42 -3.49 5.75 -2.59
C SER A 42 -2.92 6.93 -3.37
N LEU A 43 -2.90 8.13 -2.75
CA LEU A 43 -2.34 9.34 -3.34
C LEU A 43 -0.83 9.20 -3.56
N ALA A 44 -0.10 8.67 -2.56
CA ALA A 44 1.33 8.45 -2.64
C ALA A 44 1.67 7.48 -3.78
N ILE A 45 0.94 6.37 -3.89
CA ILE A 45 1.09 5.38 -4.98
C ILE A 45 0.83 6.04 -6.34
N LYS A 46 -0.22 6.86 -6.44
CA LYS A 46 -0.54 7.60 -7.67
C LYS A 46 0.54 8.61 -8.04
N GLN A 47 1.16 9.28 -7.08
CA GLN A 47 2.23 10.24 -7.36
C GLN A 47 3.52 9.55 -7.81
N GLU A 48 3.89 8.43 -7.18
CA GLU A 48 5.14 7.73 -7.47
C GLU A 48 5.05 6.85 -8.71
N TYR A 49 3.95 6.12 -8.86
CA TYR A 49 3.79 5.13 -9.92
C TYR A 49 2.80 5.54 -11.01
N PHE A 50 2.11 6.69 -10.88
CA PHE A 50 1.07 7.13 -11.81
C PHE A 50 -0.08 6.12 -11.96
N VAL A 51 -0.33 5.34 -10.90
CA VAL A 51 -1.36 4.29 -10.86
C VAL A 51 -2.39 4.62 -9.78
N GLU A 52 -3.67 4.49 -10.13
CA GLU A 52 -4.75 4.47 -9.13
C GLU A 52 -5.00 3.07 -8.59
N VAL A 53 -4.92 2.93 -7.27
CA VAL A 53 -5.32 1.73 -6.53
C VAL A 53 -6.47 2.05 -5.57
N ALA A 54 -7.40 1.13 -5.47
CA ALA A 54 -8.54 1.24 -4.56
C ALA A 54 -8.24 0.42 -3.30
N LEU A 55 -8.03 1.10 -2.17
CA LEU A 55 -7.79 0.49 -0.86
C LEU A 55 -9.12 0.21 -0.14
N GLU A 56 -10.13 -0.23 -0.91
CA GLU A 56 -11.49 -0.49 -0.41
C GLU A 56 -11.63 -1.92 0.14
N ASP A 57 -10.74 -2.83 -0.27
CA ASP A 57 -10.76 -4.22 0.20
C ASP A 57 -9.81 -4.40 1.38
N ASP A 58 -10.38 -4.46 2.58
CA ASP A 58 -9.60 -4.63 3.82
C ASP A 58 -8.84 -5.97 3.87
N LYS A 59 -9.24 -6.98 3.07
CA LYS A 59 -8.55 -8.28 3.00
C LYS A 59 -7.38 -8.28 2.03
N GLN A 60 -7.18 -7.21 1.27
CA GLN A 60 -6.06 -7.11 0.35
C GLN A 60 -4.75 -7.04 1.15
N SER A 61 -3.81 -7.93 0.84
CA SER A 61 -2.48 -7.91 1.43
C SER A 61 -1.56 -6.90 0.74
N LEU A 62 -0.50 -6.47 1.43
CA LEU A 62 0.53 -5.59 0.84
C LEU A 62 1.14 -6.17 -0.45
N ILE A 63 1.30 -7.49 -0.52
CA ILE A 63 1.75 -8.18 -1.74
C ILE A 63 0.72 -8.04 -2.87
N ASP A 64 -0.57 -8.23 -2.59
CA ASP A 64 -1.63 -8.08 -3.59
C ASP A 64 -1.70 -6.65 -4.11
N LEU A 65 -1.60 -5.67 -3.20
CA LEU A 65 -1.54 -4.26 -3.57
C LEU A 65 -0.31 -3.97 -4.45
N SER A 66 0.87 -4.48 -4.06
CA SER A 66 2.07 -4.36 -4.87
C SER A 66 1.93 -5.00 -6.26
N ASN A 67 1.24 -6.14 -6.36
CA ASN A 67 1.00 -6.83 -7.62
C ASN A 67 0.02 -6.06 -8.51
N GLU A 68 -1.00 -5.44 -7.91
CA GLU A 68 -1.95 -4.57 -8.61
C GLU A 68 -1.22 -3.35 -9.20
N ILE A 69 -0.42 -2.64 -8.40
CA ILE A 69 0.37 -1.49 -8.85
C ILE A 69 1.29 -1.90 -9.99
N TYR A 70 1.99 -3.01 -9.83
CA TYR A 70 2.91 -3.52 -10.85
C TYR A 70 2.17 -3.84 -12.17
N SER A 71 1.03 -4.53 -12.08
CA SER A 71 0.21 -4.89 -13.25
C SER A 71 -0.40 -3.68 -13.96
N LYS A 72 -0.73 -2.62 -13.21
CA LYS A 72 -1.24 -1.37 -13.79
C LYS A 72 -0.14 -0.49 -14.37
N LYS A 73 1.06 -0.50 -13.78
CA LYS A 73 2.24 0.24 -14.27
C LYS A 73 2.74 -0.30 -15.61
N GLU A 74 2.63 -1.61 -15.85
CA GLU A 74 3.06 -2.24 -17.12
C GLU A 74 2.01 -2.14 -18.25
N LYS A 75 0.86 -1.51 -18.00
CA LYS A 75 -0.22 -1.31 -18.99
C LYS A 75 -0.16 0.08 -19.62
#